data_AF-A0A9R1RBG9-F1
#
_entry.id   AF-A0A9R1RBG9-F1
#
_cell.length_a   1.000
_cell.length_b   1.000
_cell.length_c   1.000
_cell.angle_alpha   90.00
_cell.angle_beta   90.00
_cell.angle_gamma   90.00
#
_symmetry.space_group_name_H-M   'P 1'
#
loop_
_entity.id
_entity.type
_entity.pdbx_description
1 polymer ?
#
loop_
_entity_poly.entity_id
_entity_poly.type
_entity_poly.pdbx_seq_one_letter_code
_entity_poly.pdbx_strand_id
1 'polypeptide(L)'
;MEATVIDLPRGCTSRMTASMSHLGLLLAASVDGRLKVVVLETQVISMWTMLPPIEGEPSSLPRWIRQVLIDKQDWGVHSSVQFEGFGLRSGTVILYVGRVGLIRLNLATKEVVVVYHRSDTA
;
A
#
# COMPACT_ATOMS: atom_id res chain seq x y z
N MET A 1 16.74 9.76 20.66
CA MET A 1 15.70 9.24 19.74
C MET A 1 16.06 7.80 19.47
N GLU A 2 15.25 6.86 19.95
CA GLU A 2 15.51 5.43 19.82
C GLU A 2 14.68 4.89 18.66
N ALA A 3 15.33 4.24 17.69
CA ALA A 3 14.63 3.67 16.54
C ALA A 3 14.15 2.27 16.90
N THR A 4 12.85 2.00 16.71
CA THR A 4 12.27 0.68 16.94
C THR A 4 12.26 -0.11 15.64
N VAL A 5 12.84 -1.31 15.66
CA VAL A 5 12.75 -2.26 14.54
C VAL A 5 11.40 -2.97 14.61
N ILE A 6 10.66 -2.97 13.49
CA ILE A 6 9.37 -3.63 13.38
C ILE A 6 9.42 -4.60 12.21
N ASP A 7 9.07 -5.85 12.46
CA ASP A 7 8.97 -6.86 11.42
C ASP A 7 7.78 -6.56 10.48
N LEU A 8 8.03 -6.70 9.18
CA LEU A 8 6.98 -6.66 8.18
C LEU A 8 5.96 -7.80 8.40
N PRO A 9 4.71 -7.63 7.95
CA PRO A 9 3.72 -8.69 8.02
C PRO A 9 4.25 -9.99 7.39
N ARG A 10 4.02 -11.13 8.05
CA ARG A 10 4.44 -12.43 7.52
C ARG A 10 3.82 -12.66 6.14
N GLY A 11 4.66 -13.01 5.17
CA GLY A 11 4.25 -13.21 3.78
C GLY A 11 3.97 -11.94 2.99
N CYS A 12 4.24 -10.75 3.54
CA CYS A 12 4.14 -9.48 2.81
C CYS A 12 5.04 -9.49 1.57
N THR A 13 6.32 -9.80 1.75
CA THR A 13 7.33 -9.79 0.67
C THR A 13 7.11 -10.90 -0.36
N SER A 14 6.63 -12.07 0.05
CA SER A 14 6.35 -13.17 -0.89
C SER A 14 5.12 -12.93 -1.77
N ARG A 15 4.22 -12.02 -1.37
CA ARG A 15 3.03 -11.63 -2.15
C ARG A 15 3.30 -10.47 -3.10
N MET A 16 4.41 -9.76 -2.91
CA MET A 16 4.82 -8.68 -3.80
C MET A 16 5.26 -9.25 -5.15
N THR A 17 4.97 -8.51 -6.21
CA THR A 17 5.54 -8.80 -7.53
C THR A 17 7.07 -8.74 -7.46
N ALA A 18 7.75 -9.78 -7.94
CA ALA A 18 9.21 -9.98 -7.80
C ALA A 18 10.08 -8.82 -8.29
N SER A 19 9.55 -7.95 -9.17
CA SER A 19 10.24 -6.77 -9.70
C SER A 19 10.13 -5.50 -8.85
N MET A 20 9.41 -5.52 -7.71
CA MET A 20 8.98 -4.31 -6.98
C MET A 20 9.51 -4.22 -5.54
N SER A 21 10.71 -4.71 -5.24
CA SER A 21 11.15 -4.99 -3.86
C SER A 21 11.03 -3.82 -2.87
N HIS A 22 11.22 -2.58 -3.30
CA HIS A 22 11.06 -1.37 -2.46
C HIS A 22 10.00 -0.39 -2.99
N LEU A 23 9.72 -0.37 -4.29
CA LEU A 23 8.72 0.51 -4.91
C LEU A 23 7.26 0.01 -4.72
N GLY A 24 7.10 -1.19 -4.18
CA GLY A 24 5.81 -1.81 -3.90
C GLY A 24 5.36 -1.70 -2.44
N LEU A 25 6.04 -0.91 -1.60
CA LEU A 25 5.69 -0.71 -0.19
C LEU A 25 5.60 0.77 0.17
N LEU A 26 4.53 1.13 0.89
CA LEU A 26 4.40 2.44 1.52
C LEU A 26 4.08 2.26 3.00
N LEU A 27 4.90 2.90 3.84
CA LEU A 27 4.67 2.98 5.28
C LEU A 27 3.84 4.22 5.61
N ALA A 28 2.86 4.06 6.48
CA ALA A 28 1.89 5.09 6.83
C ALA A 28 1.57 5.05 8.33
N ALA A 29 1.65 6.20 9.00
CA ALA A 29 1.19 6.35 10.38
C ALA A 29 -0.24 6.91 10.43
N SER A 30 -1.21 6.11 10.83
CA SER A 30 -2.59 6.56 10.91
C SER A 30 -2.80 7.57 12.06
N VAL A 31 -3.83 8.42 11.95
CA VAL A 31 -4.17 9.43 12.98
C VAL A 31 -4.49 8.83 14.34
N ASP A 32 -4.91 7.57 14.39
CA ASP A 32 -5.13 6.78 15.60
C ASP A 32 -3.83 6.14 16.14
N GLY A 33 -2.66 6.57 15.65
CA GLY A 33 -1.34 6.08 16.08
C GLY A 33 -0.98 4.69 15.54
N ARG A 34 -1.83 4.08 14.70
CA ARG A 34 -1.57 2.74 14.16
C ARG A 34 -0.66 2.78 12.96
N LEU A 35 0.30 1.85 12.93
CA LEU A 35 1.15 1.64 11.77
C LEU A 35 0.39 0.89 10.68
N LYS A 36 0.46 1.41 9.45
CA LYS A 36 -0.14 0.82 8.25
C LYS A 36 0.95 0.64 7.19
N VAL A 37 0.87 -0.45 6.46
CA VAL A 37 1.70 -0.71 5.28
C VAL A 37 0.78 -0.96 4.09
N VAL A 38 0.91 -0.15 3.05
CA VAL A 38 0.21 -0.38 1.78
C VAL A 38 1.17 -1.14 0.87
N VAL A 39 0.70 -2.27 0.34
CA VAL A 39 1.51 -3.22 -0.42
C VAL A 39 0.91 -3.39 -1.80
N LEU A 40 1.78 -3.27 -2.81
CA LEU A 40 1.45 -3.65 -4.18
C LEU A 40 1.76 -5.14 -4.36
N GLU A 41 0.75 -5.97 -4.14
CA GLU A 41 0.83 -7.40 -4.38
C GLU A 41 0.68 -7.71 -5.88
N THR A 42 0.97 -8.94 -6.26
CA THR A 42 0.89 -9.38 -7.66
C THR A 42 -0.47 -9.05 -8.30
N GLN A 43 -1.57 -9.36 -7.61
CA GLN A 43 -2.93 -9.19 -8.14
C GLN A 43 -3.73 -8.05 -7.47
N VAL A 44 -3.28 -7.52 -6.34
CA VAL A 44 -4.09 -6.56 -5.56
C VAL A 44 -3.24 -5.45 -4.98
N ILE A 45 -3.88 -4.34 -4.61
CA ILE A 45 -3.34 -3.40 -3.61
C ILE A 45 -3.98 -3.76 -2.27
N SER A 46 -3.14 -4.06 -1.28
CA SER A 46 -3.59 -4.39 0.08
C SER A 46 -3.05 -3.41 1.09
N MET A 47 -3.76 -3.25 2.19
CA MET A 47 -3.32 -2.51 3.36
C MET A 47 -3.23 -3.46 4.54
N TRP A 48 -2.08 -3.43 5.20
CA TRP A 48 -1.81 -4.16 6.41
C TRP A 48 -1.82 -3.17 7.56
N THR A 49 -2.64 -3.41 8.57
CA THR A 49 -2.73 -2.55 9.75
C THR A 49 -2.20 -3.32 10.95
N MET A 50 -1.26 -2.72 11.69
CA MET A 50 -0.80 -3.28 12.95
C MET A 50 -1.85 -3.01 14.03
N LEU A 51 -2.39 -4.07 14.60
CA LEU A 51 -3.17 -4.00 15.82
C LEU A 51 -2.23 -4.09 17.03
N PRO A 52 -2.50 -3.31 18.08
CA PRO A 52 -1.77 -3.45 19.32
C PRO A 52 -2.05 -4.82 19.97
N PRO A 53 -1.22 -5.21 20.93
CA PRO A 53 -1.54 -6.27 21.90
C PRO A 53 -2.95 -6.11 22.48
N ILE A 54 -3.55 -7.23 22.87
CA ILE A 54 -4.82 -7.23 23.60
C ILE A 54 -4.51 -6.84 25.05
N GLU A 55 -5.15 -5.77 25.53
CA GLU A 55 -5.03 -5.37 26.93
C GLU A 55 -5.50 -6.49 27.86
N GLY A 56 -4.68 -6.82 28.87
CA GLY A 56 -4.95 -7.91 29.80
C GLY A 56 -4.36 -9.26 29.42
N GLU A 57 -3.76 -9.41 28.22
CA GLU A 57 -3.09 -10.63 27.78
C GLU A 57 -1.57 -10.40 27.63
N PRO A 58 -0.75 -10.81 28.63
CA PRO A 58 0.69 -10.54 28.65
C PRO A 58 1.47 -11.20 27.51
N SER A 59 0.90 -12.25 26.92
CA SER A 59 1.50 -12.99 25.80
C SER A 59 1.04 -12.47 24.43
N SER A 60 0.14 -11.48 24.40
CA SER A 60 -0.38 -10.96 23.14
C SER A 60 0.65 -10.07 22.45
N LEU A 61 1.07 -10.48 21.26
CA LEU A 61 1.99 -9.72 20.42
C LEU A 61 1.19 -8.81 19.46
N PRO A 62 1.78 -7.68 19.02
CA PRO A 62 1.20 -6.89 17.93
C PRO A 62 0.97 -7.78 16.71
N ARG A 63 -0.19 -7.67 16.09
CA ARG A 63 -0.55 -8.50 14.94
C ARG A 63 -0.93 -7.66 13.74
N TRP A 64 -0.51 -8.11 12.57
CA TRP A 64 -0.89 -7.48 11.31
C TRP A 64 -2.20 -8.06 10.79
N ILE A 65 -3.15 -7.20 10.42
CA ILE A 65 -4.35 -7.59 9.69
C ILE A 65 -4.26 -7.06 8.26
N ARG A 66 -4.50 -7.95 7.29
CA ARG A 66 -4.54 -7.64 5.86
C ARG A 66 -5.95 -7.30 5.40
N GLN A 67 -6.09 -6.22 4.66
CA GLN A 67 -7.29 -5.84 3.96
C GLN A 67 -6.97 -5.62 2.48
N VAL A 68 -7.75 -6.21 1.57
CA VAL A 68 -7.66 -5.90 0.13
C VAL A 68 -8.39 -4.58 -0.11
N LEU A 69 -7.71 -3.63 -0.76
CA LEU A 69 -8.29 -2.35 -1.12
C LEU A 69 -8.79 -2.35 -2.56
N ILE A 70 -7.97 -2.89 -3.47
CA ILE A 70 -8.24 -2.92 -4.91
C ILE A 70 -7.78 -4.24 -5.50
N ASP A 71 -8.65 -4.85 -6.29
CA ASP A 71 -8.27 -5.92 -7.20
C ASP A 71 -7.79 -5.32 -8.53
N LYS A 72 -6.61 -5.72 -9.02
CA LYS A 72 -6.07 -5.21 -10.29
C LYS A 72 -6.90 -5.67 -11.49
N GLN A 73 -7.63 -6.79 -11.38
CA GLN A 73 -8.54 -7.24 -12.42
C GLN A 73 -9.74 -6.30 -12.53
N ASP A 74 -10.38 -5.95 -11.41
CA ASP A 74 -11.48 -4.98 -11.37
C ASP A 74 -11.04 -3.61 -11.87
N TRP A 75 -9.77 -3.27 -11.65
CA TRP A 75 -9.19 -2.02 -12.10
C TRP A 75 -8.79 -2.04 -13.59
N GLY A 76 -8.74 -3.22 -14.24
CA GLY A 76 -8.34 -3.37 -15.65
C GLY A 76 -6.88 -2.99 -15.93
N VAL A 77 -6.03 -2.91 -14.90
CA VAL A 77 -4.63 -2.48 -15.04
C VAL A 77 -3.73 -3.72 -15.13
N HIS A 78 -3.32 -4.05 -16.36
CA HIS A 78 -2.37 -5.12 -16.65
C HIS A 78 -0.91 -4.66 -16.76
N SER A 79 -0.65 -3.36 -16.59
CA SER A 79 0.70 -2.78 -16.67
C SER A 79 1.43 -2.78 -15.33
N SER A 80 2.74 -2.50 -15.35
CA SER A 80 3.49 -2.20 -14.13
C SER A 80 2.86 -1.03 -13.37
N VAL A 81 2.80 -1.17 -12.05
CA VAL A 81 2.31 -0.15 -11.12
C VAL A 81 3.42 0.07 -10.10
N GLN A 82 3.67 1.32 -9.71
CA GLN A 82 4.67 1.70 -8.70
C GLN A 82 4.07 2.75 -7.77
N PHE A 83 4.47 2.73 -6.49
CA PHE A 83 4.11 3.78 -5.55
C PHE A 83 5.03 4.99 -5.71
N GLU A 84 4.43 6.18 -5.78
CA GLU A 84 5.15 7.46 -5.84
C GLU A 84 4.93 8.29 -4.57
N GLY A 85 3.83 8.06 -3.85
CA GLY A 85 3.59 8.76 -2.59
C GLY A 85 2.29 8.40 -1.89
N PHE A 86 2.20 8.80 -0.61
CA PHE A 86 1.00 8.61 0.22
C PHE A 86 0.60 9.86 1.00
N GLY A 87 -0.58 10.39 0.66
CA GLY A 87 -1.29 11.40 1.42
C GLY A 87 -1.95 10.79 2.65
N LEU A 88 -1.20 10.68 3.73
CA LEU A 88 -1.60 10.02 4.97
C LEU A 88 -2.95 10.49 5.54
N ARG A 89 -3.18 11.81 5.52
CA ARG A 89 -4.42 12.42 6.01
C ARG A 89 -5.60 12.25 5.06
N SER A 90 -5.34 12.23 3.75
CA SER A 90 -6.38 12.12 2.72
C SER A 90 -6.63 10.68 2.29
N GLY A 91 -5.87 9.71 2.81
CA GLY A 91 -5.91 8.31 2.37
C GLY A 91 -5.60 8.13 0.88
N THR A 92 -4.90 9.10 0.28
CA THR A 92 -4.68 9.17 -1.16
C THR A 92 -3.31 8.60 -1.50
N VAL A 93 -3.26 7.72 -2.50
CA VAL A 93 -2.01 7.19 -3.03
C VAL A 93 -1.74 7.82 -4.39
N ILE A 94 -0.48 8.17 -4.64
CA ILE A 94 0.00 8.49 -5.98
C ILE A 94 0.67 7.24 -6.55
N LEU A 95 0.22 6.83 -7.74
CA LEU A 95 0.74 5.65 -8.43
C LEU A 95 1.24 6.05 -9.81
N TYR A 96 2.38 5.50 -10.20
CA TYR A 96 2.78 5.49 -11.60
C TYR A 96 2.31 4.18 -12.24
N VAL A 97 1.53 4.28 -13.31
CA VAL A 97 0.98 3.15 -14.05
C VAL A 97 1.55 3.18 -15.47
N GLY A 98 2.35 2.17 -15.83
CA GLY A 98 3.27 2.25 -16.97
C GLY A 98 2.65 2.67 -18.32
N ARG A 99 1.41 2.28 -18.63
CA ARG A 99 0.71 2.65 -19.88
C ARG A 99 -0.24 3.85 -19.75
N VAL A 100 -0.40 4.39 -18.56
CA VAL A 100 -1.35 5.48 -18.28
C VAL A 100 -0.61 6.76 -17.89
N GLY A 101 0.39 6.64 -17.01
CA GLY A 101 1.11 7.74 -16.41
C GLY A 101 0.85 7.84 -14.91
N LEU A 102 0.93 9.05 -14.37
CA LEU A 102 0.75 9.31 -12.94
C LEU A 102 -0.73 9.46 -12.62
N ILE A 103 -1.19 8.74 -11.60
CA ILE A 103 -2.56 8.82 -11.14
C ILE A 103 -2.62 9.11 -9.64
N ARG A 104 -3.76 9.68 -9.24
CA ARG A 104 -4.17 9.86 -7.85
C ARG A 104 -5.33 8.91 -7.58
N LEU A 105 -5.20 8.10 -6.55
CA LEU A 105 -6.20 7.13 -6.13
C LEU A 105 -6.58 7.38 -4.68
N ASN A 106 -7.86 7.62 -4.41
CA ASN A 106 -8.37 7.65 -3.04
C ASN A 106 -8.72 6.22 -2.61
N LEU A 107 -8.04 5.70 -1.57
CA LEU A 107 -8.24 4.32 -1.13
C LEU A 107 -9.60 4.08 -0.45
N ALA A 108 -10.23 5.13 0.09
CA ALA A 108 -11.51 5.03 0.77
C ALA A 108 -12.68 5.08 -0.22
N THR A 109 -12.63 6.04 -1.16
CA THR A 109 -13.71 6.23 -2.16
C THR A 109 -13.50 5.39 -3.42
N LYS A 110 -12.29 4.85 -3.63
CA LYS A 110 -11.84 4.19 -4.88
C LYS A 110 -11.85 5.09 -6.11
N GLU A 111 -11.97 6.41 -5.93
CA GLU A 111 -11.91 7.36 -7.03
C GLU A 111 -10.50 7.46 -7.59
N VAL A 112 -10.40 7.47 -8.92
CA VAL A 112 -9.14 7.56 -9.66
C VAL A 112 -9.15 8.81 -10.53
N VAL A 113 -8.07 9.59 -10.47
CA VAL A 113 -7.84 10.76 -11.32
C VAL A 113 -6.47 10.64 -11.96
N VAL A 114 -6.39 10.74 -13.30
CA VAL A 114 -5.10 10.83 -13.98
C VAL A 114 -4.55 12.24 -13.80
N VAL A 115 -3.36 12.34 -13.22
CA VAL A 115 -2.68 13.61 -12.93
C VAL A 115 -1.74 13.98 -14.07
N TYR A 116 -1.13 12.97 -14.69
CA TYR A 116 -0.24 13.13 -15.83
C TYR A 116 -0.38 11.91 -16.75
N HIS A 117 -0.65 12.17 -18.03
CA HIS A 117 -0.62 11.11 -19.03
C HIS A 117 0.81 10.86 -19.48
N ARG A 118 1.21 9.58 -19.51
CA ARG A 118 2.43 9.21 -20.22
C ARG A 118 2.21 9.52 -21.70
N SER A 119 3.06 10.37 -22.26
CA SER A 119 3.10 10.55 -23.71
C SER A 119 3.75 9.31 -24.32
N ASP A 120 3.06 8.66 -25.26
CA ASP A 120 3.69 7.63 -26.08
C ASP A 120 4.72 8.32 -26.98
N THR A 121 5.95 8.46 -26.51
CA THR A 121 7.07 8.72 -27.42
C THR A 121 7.33 7.42 -28.17
N ALA A 122 6.86 7.39 -29.42
CA ALA A 122 7.17 6.37 -30.42
C ALA A 122 8.68 6.21 -30.62
#